data_AF-A0A944G8Y5-F1
#
_entry.id   AF-A0A944G8Y5-F1
#
_cell.length_a   1.000
_cell.length_b   1.000
_cell.length_c   1.000
_cell.angle_alpha   90.00
_cell.angle_beta   90.00
_cell.angle_gamma   90.00
#
_symmetry.space_group_name_H-M   'P 1'
#
loop_
_entity.id
_entity.type
_entity.pdbx_description
1 polymer ?
#
loop_
_entity_poly.entity_id
_entity_poly.type
_entity_poly.pdbx_seq_one_letter_code
_entity_poly.pdbx_strand_id
1 'polypeptide(L)'
;MRRIVLFILLVLNVLDGLATRLIPKDSLCPFSLQSKFCTFYENKHTGLADSLGNVLVEPIYDEIEGFNFEETLFIVIKDSVAGMVDSTGKLILPVKYKRIIYNENCSE
;
A
#
# COMPACT_ATOMS: atom_id res chain seq x y z
N MET A 1 -22.65 35.45 -6.94
CA MET A 1 -22.57 34.45 -8.03
C MET A 1 -21.16 33.89 -8.28
N ARG A 2 -20.05 34.63 -8.14
CA ARG A 2 -18.68 34.09 -8.37
C ARG A 2 -18.12 33.13 -7.29
N ARG A 3 -18.65 33.15 -6.06
CA ARG A 3 -18.17 32.29 -4.95
C ARG A 3 -18.68 30.84 -5.00
N ILE A 4 -19.86 30.60 -5.60
CA ILE A 4 -20.47 29.26 -5.69
C ILE A 4 -19.75 28.42 -6.76
N VAL A 5 -19.36 29.02 -7.88
CA VAL A 5 -18.63 28.33 -8.97
C VAL A 5 -17.24 27.87 -8.52
N LEU A 6 -16.54 28.67 -7.70
CA LEU A 6 -15.22 28.33 -7.18
C LEU A 6 -15.28 27.14 -6.20
N PHE A 7 -16.36 27.03 -5.43
CA PHE A 7 -16.59 25.92 -4.51
C PHE A 7 -16.92 24.62 -5.26
N ILE A 8 -17.72 24.71 -6.33
CA ILE A 8 -18.04 23.56 -7.19
C ILE A 8 -16.78 23.04 -7.91
N LEU A 9 -15.90 23.92 -8.38
CA LEU A 9 -14.64 23.52 -9.00
C LEU A 9 -13.68 22.86 -7.99
N LEU A 10 -13.61 23.34 -6.75
CA LEU A 10 -12.83 22.68 -5.70
C LEU A 10 -13.36 21.27 -5.40
N VAL A 11 -14.68 21.08 -5.33
CA VAL A 11 -15.28 19.77 -5.09
C VAL A 11 -15.08 18.81 -6.28
N LEU A 12 -15.12 19.30 -7.52
CA LEU A 12 -14.82 18.49 -8.71
C LEU A 12 -13.36 18.03 -8.75
N ASN A 13 -12.40 18.92 -8.43
CA ASN A 13 -10.98 18.54 -8.36
C ASN A 13 -10.68 17.56 -7.18
N VAL A 14 -11.51 17.55 -6.14
CA VAL A 14 -11.40 16.57 -5.04
C VAL A 14 -11.92 15.19 -5.48
N LEU A 15 -12.87 15.13 -6.42
CA LEU A 15 -13.39 13.87 -6.96
C LEU A 15 -12.44 13.24 -7.99
N ASP A 16 -11.69 14.04 -8.75
CA ASP A 16 -10.66 13.56 -9.69
C ASP A 16 -9.43 12.96 -8.98
N GLY A 17 -9.22 13.31 -7.70
CA GLY A 17 -8.14 12.77 -6.87
C GLY A 17 -8.38 11.35 -6.32
N LEU A 18 -9.58 10.80 -6.50
CA LEU A 18 -9.94 9.42 -6.18
C LEU A 18 -10.13 8.59 -7.45
N ALA A 19 -9.40 8.90 -8.53
CA ALA A 19 -9.23 7.98 -9.63
C ALA A 19 -8.58 6.71 -9.06
N THR A 20 -9.41 5.76 -8.62
CA THR A 20 -8.98 4.43 -8.24
C THR A 20 -8.27 3.89 -9.46
N ARG A 21 -6.94 3.79 -9.36
CA ARG A 21 -6.10 3.29 -10.44
C ARG A 21 -6.49 1.83 -10.61
N LEU A 22 -7.43 1.57 -11.53
CA LEU A 22 -7.88 0.23 -11.87
C LEU A 22 -6.72 -0.45 -12.56
N ILE A 23 -5.91 -1.17 -11.78
CA ILE A 23 -4.88 -1.99 -12.38
C ILE A 23 -5.60 -3.15 -13.08
N PRO A 24 -5.29 -3.44 -14.36
CA PRO A 24 -5.96 -4.50 -15.10
C PRO A 24 -5.85 -5.82 -14.33
N LYS A 25 -7.00 -6.43 -14.00
CA LYS A 25 -7.12 -7.69 -13.25
C LYS A 25 -6.24 -8.81 -13.80
N ASP A 26 -5.93 -8.75 -15.10
CA ASP A 26 -5.21 -9.79 -15.83
C ASP A 26 -3.68 -9.70 -15.64
N SER A 27 -3.19 -8.58 -15.07
CA SER A 27 -1.76 -8.29 -14.89
C SER A 27 -1.28 -8.37 -13.44
N LEU A 28 -2.19 -8.63 -12.50
CA LEU A 28 -1.89 -8.63 -11.08
C LEU A 28 -2.36 -9.91 -10.42
N CYS A 29 -1.38 -10.52 -9.74
CA CYS A 29 -1.57 -11.56 -8.74
C CYS A 29 -2.08 -12.87 -9.36
N PRO A 30 -1.23 -13.92 -9.46
CA PRO A 30 -1.76 -15.22 -9.83
C PRO A 30 -2.95 -15.49 -8.93
N PHE A 31 -4.05 -15.95 -9.52
CA PHE A 31 -5.33 -16.27 -8.88
C PHE A 31 -5.14 -17.44 -7.89
N SER A 32 -4.22 -17.32 -6.95
CA SER A 32 -4.05 -18.18 -5.79
C SER A 32 -5.08 -17.70 -4.80
N LEU A 33 -6.22 -18.39 -4.79
CA LEU A 33 -7.46 -18.16 -4.04
C LEU A 33 -7.35 -18.00 -2.50
N GLN A 34 -6.18 -17.69 -1.93
CA GLN A 34 -5.94 -17.82 -0.48
C GLN A 34 -5.32 -16.60 0.22
N SER A 35 -4.65 -15.67 -0.47
CA SER A 35 -4.06 -14.49 0.20
C SER A 35 -4.92 -13.24 0.00
N LYS A 36 -5.11 -12.44 1.07
CA LYS A 36 -5.94 -11.22 1.04
C LYS A 36 -5.29 -10.08 0.28
N PHE A 37 -3.96 -10.13 0.19
CA PHE A 37 -3.14 -9.08 -0.37
C PHE A 37 -2.13 -9.66 -1.35
N CYS A 38 -1.65 -8.83 -2.25
CA CYS A 38 -0.58 -9.20 -3.14
C CYS A 38 0.32 -8.02 -3.46
N THR A 39 1.62 -8.32 -3.56
CA THR A 39 2.62 -7.35 -3.98
C THR A 39 2.68 -7.31 -5.50
N PHE A 40 2.92 -6.13 -6.04
CA PHE A 40 3.10 -5.94 -7.48
C PHE A 40 4.26 -5.03 -7.78
N TYR A 41 4.87 -5.21 -8.95
CA TYR A 41 6.06 -4.47 -9.35
C TYR A 41 5.75 -3.56 -10.53
N GLU A 42 5.98 -2.26 -10.34
CA GLU A 42 5.79 -1.25 -11.38
C GLU A 42 6.92 -0.21 -11.29
N ASN A 43 7.45 0.25 -12.42
CA ASN A 43 8.45 1.33 -12.46
C ASN A 43 9.65 1.12 -11.52
N LYS A 44 10.11 -0.12 -11.39
CA LYS A 44 11.22 -0.56 -10.55
C LYS A 44 10.95 -0.62 -9.03
N HIS A 45 9.71 -0.44 -8.62
CA HIS A 45 9.31 -0.40 -7.23
C HIS A 45 8.15 -1.36 -6.96
N THR A 46 7.97 -1.73 -5.70
CA THR A 46 6.98 -2.67 -5.21
C THR A 46 5.83 -1.92 -4.52
N GLY A 47 4.60 -2.25 -4.91
CA GLY A 47 3.36 -1.79 -4.30
C GLY A 47 2.58 -2.96 -3.68
N LEU A 48 1.51 -2.63 -2.94
CA LEU A 48 0.61 -3.59 -2.30
C LEU A 48 -0.82 -3.35 -2.79
N ALA A 49 -1.49 -4.41 -3.22
CA ALA A 49 -2.89 -4.39 -3.61
C ALA A 49 -3.70 -5.41 -2.81
N ASP A 50 -5.01 -5.19 -2.70
CA ASP A 50 -5.93 -6.22 -2.22
C ASP A 50 -6.28 -7.25 -3.30
N SER A 51 -7.00 -8.29 -2.91
CA SER A 51 -7.47 -9.35 -3.83
C SER A 51 -8.44 -8.88 -4.93
N LEU A 52 -8.96 -7.65 -4.83
CA LEU A 52 -9.80 -7.03 -5.85
C LEU A 52 -8.99 -6.18 -6.84
N GLY A 53 -7.68 -5.99 -6.59
CA GLY A 53 -6.79 -5.17 -7.38
C GLY A 53 -6.78 -3.70 -6.97
N ASN A 54 -7.35 -3.33 -5.81
CA ASN A 54 -7.25 -1.97 -5.31
C ASN A 54 -5.84 -1.74 -4.77
N VAL A 55 -5.20 -0.66 -5.21
CA VAL A 55 -3.89 -0.25 -4.69
C VAL A 55 -4.04 0.30 -3.28
N LEU A 56 -3.39 -0.36 -2.33
CA LEU A 56 -3.30 0.04 -0.92
C LEU A 56 -2.00 0.81 -0.67
N VAL A 57 -0.92 0.36 -1.30
CA VAL A 57 0.39 1.01 -1.24
C VAL A 57 0.90 1.19 -2.67
N GLU A 58 1.14 2.45 -3.05
CA GLU A 58 1.74 2.77 -4.35
C GLU A 58 3.13 2.15 -4.50
N PRO A 59 3.56 1.79 -5.72
CA PRO A 59 4.88 1.23 -5.99
C PRO A 59 5.96 2.31 -5.86
N ILE A 60 6.36 2.59 -4.61
CA ILE A 60 7.38 3.58 -4.25
C ILE A 60 8.48 3.02 -3.33
N TYR A 61 8.35 1.74 -2.97
CA TYR A 61 9.27 1.00 -2.11
C TYR A 61 10.11 0.05 -2.96
N ASP A 62 11.30 -0.27 -2.49
CA ASP A 62 12.14 -1.28 -3.13
C ASP A 62 11.52 -2.67 -2.89
N GLU A 63 11.00 -2.90 -1.67
CA GLU A 63 10.47 -4.19 -1.22
C GLU A 63 9.34 -4.01 -0.20
N ILE A 64 8.38 -4.94 -0.21
CA ILE A 64 7.27 -5.03 0.75
C ILE A 64 7.15 -6.49 1.19
N GLU A 65 7.25 -6.75 2.50
CA GLU A 65 7.18 -8.08 3.09
C GLU A 65 6.07 -8.17 4.14
N GLY A 66 5.15 -9.13 4.00
CA GLY A 66 4.19 -9.48 5.05
C GLY A 66 4.81 -10.44 6.07
N PHE A 67 4.55 -10.25 7.37
CA PHE A 67 5.24 -11.01 8.42
C PHE A 67 4.34 -11.58 9.53
N ASN A 68 3.02 -11.38 9.45
CA ASN A 68 2.08 -11.91 10.43
C ASN A 68 1.05 -12.87 9.81
N PHE A 69 0.55 -13.80 10.62
CA PHE A 69 -0.45 -14.80 10.19
C PHE A 69 -1.77 -14.18 9.70
N GLU A 70 -2.10 -12.98 10.18
CA GLU A 70 -3.32 -12.27 9.79
C GLU A 70 -3.17 -11.43 8.50
N GLU A 71 -1.94 -11.32 7.97
CA GLU A 71 -1.56 -10.48 6.82
C GLU A 71 -1.97 -9.00 7.00
N THR A 72 -1.89 -8.47 8.22
CA THR A 72 -2.34 -7.09 8.54
C THR A 72 -1.21 -6.07 8.65
N LEU A 73 0.05 -6.52 8.70
CA LEU A 73 1.22 -5.65 8.81
C LEU A 73 2.29 -6.04 7.79
N PHE A 74 2.89 -5.01 7.20
CA PHE A 74 3.89 -5.15 6.15
C PHE A 74 5.12 -4.31 6.49
N ILE A 75 6.30 -4.91 6.40
CA ILE A 75 7.57 -4.19 6.40
C ILE A 75 7.75 -3.61 4.99
N VAL A 76 8.12 -2.34 4.93
CA VAL A 76 8.43 -1.67 3.66
C VAL A 76 9.89 -1.21 3.69
N ILE A 77 10.61 -1.41 2.60
CA ILE A 77 12.01 -1.05 2.48
C ILE A 77 12.17 -0.01 1.37
N LYS A 78 12.90 1.06 1.67
CA LYS A 78 13.29 2.08 0.69
C LYS A 78 14.69 2.57 1.00
N ASP A 79 15.56 2.65 0.01
CA ASP A 79 16.92 3.16 0.16
C ASP A 79 17.69 2.46 1.30
N SER A 80 17.51 1.14 1.42
CA SER A 80 18.12 0.28 2.47
C SER A 80 17.68 0.55 3.92
N VAL A 81 16.63 1.34 4.15
CA VAL A 81 16.01 1.51 5.47
C VAL A 81 14.58 0.98 5.48
N ALA A 82 14.15 0.49 6.64
CA ALA A 82 12.87 -0.13 6.86
C ALA A 82 11.88 0.82 7.53
N GLY A 83 10.61 0.65 7.18
CA GLY A 83 9.42 1.17 7.84
C GLY A 83 8.35 0.09 7.93
N MET A 84 7.15 0.45 8.38
CA MET A 84 6.04 -0.49 8.50
C MET A 84 4.74 0.18 8.12
N VAL A 85 3.91 -0.50 7.35
CA VAL A 85 2.55 -0.09 7.00
C VAL A 85 1.54 -1.13 7.50
N ASP A 86 0.31 -0.69 7.71
CA ASP A 86 -0.82 -1.61 7.93
C ASP A 86 -1.48 -2.03 6.60
N SER A 87 -2.49 -2.89 6.69
CA SER A 87 -3.26 -3.37 5.53
C SER A 87 -4.11 -2.32 4.81
N THR A 88 -4.18 -1.09 5.32
CA THR A 88 -4.77 0.05 4.60
C THR A 88 -3.72 0.85 3.82
N GLY A 89 -2.44 0.49 3.96
CA GLY A 89 -1.30 1.22 3.43
C GLY A 89 -0.84 2.39 4.29
N LYS A 90 -1.42 2.57 5.48
CA LYS A 90 -1.03 3.64 6.40
C LYS A 90 0.32 3.32 7.05
N LEU A 91 1.23 4.28 7.03
CA LEU A 91 2.53 4.19 7.68
C LEU A 91 2.38 4.16 9.22
N ILE A 92 2.73 3.02 9.83
CA ILE A 92 2.77 2.80 11.28
C ILE A 92 4.15 3.17 11.84
N LEU A 93 5.21 2.75 11.15
CA LEU A 93 6.58 3.13 11.46
C LEU A 93 7.20 3.83 10.25
N PRO A 94 7.79 5.02 10.44
CA PRO A 94 8.45 5.73 9.35
C PRO A 94 9.65 4.95 8.80
N VAL A 95 9.95 5.17 7.53
CA VAL A 95 11.03 4.50 6.79
C VAL A 95 12.38 5.10 7.18
N LYS A 96 12.90 4.70 8.35
CA LYS A 96 14.12 5.27 8.94
C LYS A 96 14.90 4.29 9.83
N TYR A 97 14.44 3.04 9.92
CA TYR A 97 15.05 2.04 10.78
C TYR A 97 16.03 1.21 9.98
N LYS A 98 17.18 0.88 10.55
CA LYS A 98 18.14 -0.01 9.89
C LYS A 98 17.56 -1.42 9.64
N ARG A 99 16.68 -1.88 10.54
CA ARG A 99 16.00 -3.16 10.46
C ARG A 99 14.78 -3.15 11.38
N ILE A 100 13.72 -3.82 10.97
CA ILE A 100 12.57 -4.19 11.82
C ILE A 100 12.61 -5.72 11.95
N ILE A 101 12.46 -6.22 13.18
CA ILE A 101 12.50 -7.66 13.47
C ILE A 101 11.20 -8.00 14.17
N TYR A 102 10.49 -8.99 13.66
CA TYR A 102 9.33 -9.60 14.31
C TYR A 102 9.81 -10.79 15.14
N ASN A 103 9.40 -10.85 16.41
CA ASN A 103 9.69 -11.96 17.30
C ASN A 103 8.37 -12.58 17.79
N GLU A 104 8.09 -13.79 17.34
CA GLU A 104 6.90 -14.56 17.73
C GLU A 104 7.03 -15.24 19.10
N ASN A 105 8.23 -15.22 19.70
CA ASN A 105 8.55 -15.91 20.94
C ASN A 105 8.88 -14.94 22.09
N CYS A 106 8.04 -13.92 22.32
CA CYS A 106 8.06 -13.23 23.61
C CYS A 106 7.52 -14.20 24.68
N SER A 107 8.45 -14.89 25.34
CA SER A 107 8.16 -15.58 26.61
C SER A 107 8.13 -14.52 27.69
N GLU A 108 7.02 -14.46 28.44
CA GLU A 108 6.90 -13.70 29.70
C GLU A 108 7.79 -14.30 30.79
#